data_AF-A0A1B8Q9I8-F1
#
_entry.id   AF-A0A1B8Q9I8-F1
#
_cell.length_a   1.000
_cell.length_b   1.000
_cell.length_c   1.000
_cell.angle_alpha   90.00
_cell.angle_beta   90.00
_cell.angle_gamma   90.00
#
_symmetry.space_group_name_H-M   'P 1'
#
loop_
_entity.id
_entity.type
_entity.pdbx_description
1 polymer ?
#
loop_
_entity_poly.entity_id
_entity_poly.type
_entity_poly.pdbx_seq_one_letter_code
_entity_poly.pdbx_strand_id
1 'polypeptide(L)'
;MSMNRLPIQHQTPTWQAVAIGAGLTLLATFSLEHSTVDIGFSQLFYLHGQWLLGKHEQPYALLLYRLPKALLIVLVVYLLAARLQRVVVRFAQPLARLFRPVRKLSNTDLWYLVTALVLVPSITATLKAVTHVTCPNHLLLFGGDMPYLTLWQSIQASSHAKCFPAAHASSGFALYAWAFVPLLWRWRWQIVAAVTLGGWLMGLYKIAIGDHFFSHTVVAMLLAWTLCAALARVFYR
;
A
#
# COMPACT_ATOMS: atom_id res chain seq x y z
N MET A 1 -1.52 -18.22 -33.56
CA MET A 1 -0.75 -18.83 -32.46
C MET A 1 -1.65 -18.87 -31.22
N SER A 2 -2.28 -20.02 -30.96
CA SER A 2 -3.21 -20.20 -29.85
C SER A 2 -2.44 -20.13 -28.53
N MET A 3 -2.59 -19.03 -27.78
CA MET A 3 -2.02 -18.93 -26.44
C MET A 3 -2.87 -19.79 -25.50
N ASN A 4 -2.32 -20.91 -25.03
CA ASN A 4 -2.87 -21.68 -23.93
C ASN A 4 -3.01 -20.75 -22.71
N ARG A 5 -4.22 -20.24 -22.47
CA ARG A 5 -4.54 -19.54 -21.22
C ARG A 5 -4.62 -20.61 -20.14
N LEU A 6 -3.72 -20.56 -19.17
CA LEU A 6 -3.82 -21.41 -17.98
C LEU A 6 -5.22 -21.23 -17.35
N PRO A 7 -5.85 -22.30 -16.84
CA PRO A 7 -7.14 -22.21 -16.15
C PRO A 7 -7.08 -21.17 -15.02
N ILE A 8 -8.18 -20.44 -14.80
CA ILE A 8 -8.27 -19.39 -13.77
C ILE A 8 -7.92 -19.93 -12.37
N GLN A 9 -8.24 -21.19 -12.07
CA GLN A 9 -7.89 -21.85 -10.81
C GLN A 9 -6.37 -21.88 -10.53
N HIS A 10 -5.52 -21.90 -11.55
CA HIS A 10 -4.06 -21.82 -11.38
C HIS A 10 -3.53 -20.38 -11.20
N GLN A 11 -4.40 -19.38 -11.34
CA GLN A 11 -4.07 -17.95 -11.28
C GLN A 11 -4.58 -17.29 -9.99
N THR A 12 -5.29 -18.03 -9.14
CA THR A 12 -5.77 -17.54 -7.85
C THR A 12 -4.85 -17.98 -6.70
N PRO A 13 -4.52 -17.09 -5.75
CA PRO A 13 -3.69 -17.44 -4.61
C PRO A 13 -4.40 -18.45 -3.71
N THR A 14 -3.68 -19.45 -3.20
CA THR A 14 -4.22 -20.42 -2.23
C THR A 14 -4.38 -19.79 -0.85
N TRP A 15 -5.24 -20.36 0.00
CA TRP A 15 -5.34 -19.94 1.41
C TRP A 15 -4.03 -20.15 2.18
N GLN A 16 -3.24 -21.15 1.79
CA GLN A 16 -1.88 -21.34 2.31
C GLN A 16 -0.98 -20.14 1.99
N ALA A 17 -1.00 -19.64 0.75
CA ALA A 17 -0.23 -18.45 0.37
C ALA A 17 -0.67 -17.19 1.14
N VAL A 18 -1.99 -17.04 1.37
CA VAL A 18 -2.52 -15.95 2.22
C VAL A 18 -2.06 -16.09 3.67
N ALA A 19 -2.11 -17.30 4.23
CA ALA A 19 -1.67 -17.58 5.59
C ALA A 19 -0.16 -17.33 5.78
N ILE A 20 0.66 -17.74 4.80
CA ILE A 20 2.10 -17.44 4.78
C ILE A 20 2.32 -15.93 4.75
N GLY A 21 1.63 -15.20 3.87
CA GLY A 21 1.74 -13.74 3.81
C GLY A 21 1.34 -13.05 5.12
N ALA A 22 0.27 -13.52 5.77
CA ALA A 22 -0.17 -13.03 7.07
C ALA A 22 0.88 -13.33 8.16
N GLY A 23 1.42 -14.55 8.18
CA GLY A 23 2.49 -14.95 9.10
C GLY A 23 3.75 -14.09 8.91
N LEU A 24 4.16 -13.83 7.67
CA LEU A 24 5.28 -12.94 7.37
C LEU A 24 5.01 -11.49 7.80
N THR A 25 3.78 -11.01 7.65
CA THR A 25 3.39 -9.66 8.10
C THR A 25 3.49 -9.56 9.62
N LEU A 26 2.98 -10.56 10.36
CA LEU A 26 3.09 -10.62 11.82
C LEU A 26 4.53 -10.75 12.28
N LEU A 27 5.31 -11.64 11.64
CA LEU A 27 6.74 -11.79 11.93
C LEU A 27 7.49 -10.47 11.71
N ALA A 28 7.25 -9.78 10.60
CA ALA A 28 7.87 -8.49 10.32
C ALA A 28 7.46 -7.43 11.36
N THR A 29 6.19 -7.39 11.77
CA THR A 29 5.72 -6.51 12.85
C THR A 29 6.50 -6.78 14.14
N PHE A 30 6.53 -8.02 14.63
CA PHE A 30 7.16 -8.29 15.93
C PHE A 30 8.69 -8.32 15.91
N SER A 31 9.32 -8.63 14.77
CA SER A 31 10.78 -8.74 14.67
C SER A 31 11.47 -7.45 14.22
N LEU A 32 10.81 -6.61 13.41
CA LEU A 32 11.43 -5.40 12.85
C LEU A 32 10.98 -4.14 13.56
N GLU A 33 9.76 -4.10 14.11
CA GLU A 33 9.31 -2.95 14.87
C GLU A 33 10.17 -2.79 16.11
N HIS A 34 10.82 -1.64 16.22
CA HIS A 34 11.71 -1.31 17.32
C HIS A 34 13.05 -2.07 17.32
N SER A 35 13.53 -2.45 16.13
CA SER A 35 14.86 -3.05 15.95
C SER A 35 15.97 -2.00 15.86
N THR A 36 17.21 -2.42 16.14
CA THR A 36 18.42 -1.63 15.81
C THR A 36 18.52 -1.33 14.31
N VAL A 37 17.86 -2.12 13.46
CA VAL A 37 17.76 -1.89 12.02
C VAL A 37 16.97 -0.62 11.73
N ASP A 38 15.84 -0.40 12.40
CA ASP A 38 15.03 0.82 12.21
C ASP A 38 15.79 2.08 12.60
N ILE A 39 16.51 2.03 13.73
CA ILE A 39 17.35 3.14 14.20
C ILE A 39 18.49 3.37 13.20
N GLY A 40 19.27 2.33 12.87
CA GLY A 40 20.41 2.43 11.98
C GLY A 40 20.03 2.90 10.58
N PHE A 41 18.90 2.43 10.04
CA PHE A 41 18.40 2.90 8.76
C PHE A 41 17.97 4.37 8.81
N SER A 42 17.30 4.80 9.89
CA SER A 42 16.88 6.20 10.05
C SER A 42 18.07 7.15 10.20
N GLN A 43 19.16 6.71 10.84
CA GLN A 43 20.39 7.49 10.97
C GLN A 43 21.04 7.84 9.61
N LEU A 44 20.82 7.03 8.57
CA LEU A 44 21.27 7.36 7.21
C LEU A 44 20.60 8.62 6.65
N PHE A 45 19.42 8.97 7.18
CA PHE A 45 18.61 10.12 6.76
C PHE A 45 18.57 11.23 7.80
N TYR A 46 19.22 11.07 8.96
CA TYR A 46 19.26 12.08 10.01
C TYR A 46 20.69 12.60 10.15
N LEU A 47 20.95 13.75 9.54
CA LEU A 47 22.28 14.34 9.39
C LEU A 47 22.36 15.66 10.15
N HIS A 48 23.39 15.83 10.98
CA HIS A 48 23.66 17.08 11.71
C HIS A 48 22.46 17.62 12.53
N GLY A 49 21.67 16.73 13.13
CA GLY A 49 20.51 17.13 13.93
C GLY A 49 19.25 17.47 13.12
N GLN A 50 19.23 17.17 11.83
CA GLN A 50 18.09 17.41 10.94
C GLN A 50 17.81 16.20 10.04
N TRP A 51 16.55 16.06 9.65
CA TRP A 51 16.14 15.08 8.65
C TRP A 51 16.58 15.52 7.25
N LEU A 52 16.92 14.54 6.39
CA LEU A 52 17.46 14.76 5.06
C LEU A 52 16.59 15.68 4.19
N LEU A 53 15.27 15.58 4.34
CA LEU A 53 14.31 16.39 3.59
C LEU A 53 13.33 17.12 4.52
N GLY A 54 12.90 18.31 4.10
CA GLY A 54 11.79 19.02 4.72
C GLY A 54 10.43 18.40 4.38
N LYS A 55 9.52 18.34 5.36
CA LYS A 55 8.17 17.75 5.21
C LYS A 55 7.32 18.35 4.07
N HIS A 56 7.59 19.60 3.72
CA HIS A 56 6.86 20.36 2.69
C HIS A 56 7.75 20.78 1.52
N GLU A 57 8.96 20.23 1.45
CA GLU A 57 9.94 20.57 0.44
C GLU A 57 9.47 20.11 -0.95
N GLN A 58 9.55 21.02 -1.92
CA GLN A 58 9.20 20.76 -3.31
C GLN A 58 10.45 20.39 -4.11
N PRO A 59 10.36 19.49 -5.09
CA PRO A 59 9.14 18.88 -5.64
C PRO A 59 8.67 17.60 -4.91
N TYR A 60 9.40 17.13 -3.90
CA TYR A 60 9.19 15.84 -3.26
C TYR A 60 7.81 15.70 -2.60
N ALA A 61 7.36 16.73 -1.88
CA ALA A 61 6.04 16.73 -1.25
C ALA A 61 4.89 16.67 -2.27
N LEU A 62 5.05 17.24 -3.47
CA LEU A 62 4.07 17.08 -4.53
C LEU A 62 4.14 15.66 -5.12
N LEU A 63 5.32 15.24 -5.57
CA LEU A 63 5.52 14.02 -6.35
C LEU A 63 5.33 12.73 -5.55
N LEU A 64 5.81 12.69 -4.30
CA LEU A 64 5.84 11.48 -3.47
C LEU A 64 4.75 11.49 -2.38
N TYR A 65 4.13 12.64 -2.13
CA TYR A 65 3.04 12.76 -1.15
C TYR A 65 1.68 13.09 -1.76
N ARG A 66 1.48 14.26 -2.37
CA ARG A 66 0.14 14.68 -2.81
C ARG A 66 -0.34 13.94 -4.07
N LEU A 67 0.52 13.85 -5.09
CA LEU A 67 0.17 13.30 -6.39
C LEU A 67 -0.24 11.81 -6.32
N PRO A 68 0.48 10.89 -5.65
CA PRO A 68 0.10 9.48 -5.64
C PRO A 68 -1.27 9.26 -4.98
N LYS A 69 -1.58 10.01 -3.92
CA LYS A 69 -2.89 9.95 -3.27
C LYS A 69 -4.01 10.40 -4.22
N ALA A 70 -3.81 11.52 -4.92
CA ALA A 70 -4.78 12.02 -5.88
C ALA A 70 -4.99 11.04 -7.05
N LEU A 71 -3.89 10.50 -7.60
CA LEU A 71 -3.95 9.51 -8.69
C LEU A 71 -4.69 8.24 -8.29
N LEU A 72 -4.50 7.74 -7.06
CA LEU A 72 -5.24 6.58 -6.56
C LEU A 72 -6.75 6.87 -6.46
N ILE A 73 -7.14 8.04 -5.93
CA ILE A 73 -8.55 8.45 -5.85
C ILE A 73 -9.16 8.55 -7.25
N VAL A 74 -8.47 9.22 -8.17
CA VAL A 74 -8.90 9.33 -9.58
C VAL A 74 -9.05 7.95 -10.21
N LEU A 75 -8.11 7.02 -9.96
CA LEU A 75 -8.20 5.66 -10.45
C LEU A 75 -9.43 4.91 -9.92
N VAL A 76 -9.70 5.00 -8.62
CA VAL A 76 -10.90 4.38 -8.00
C VAL A 76 -12.19 4.95 -8.60
N VAL A 77 -12.29 6.28 -8.70
CA VAL A 77 -13.44 6.96 -9.31
C VAL A 77 -13.60 6.53 -10.77
N TYR A 78 -12.52 6.44 -11.53
CA TYR A 78 -12.53 5.99 -12.91
C TYR A 78 -13.02 4.53 -13.05
N LEU A 79 -12.60 3.61 -12.17
CA LEU A 79 -13.07 2.22 -12.17
C LEU A 79 -14.55 2.11 -11.79
N LEU A 80 -15.01 2.91 -10.83
CA LEU A 80 -16.45 3.00 -10.47
C LEU A 80 -17.28 3.58 -11.62
N ALA A 81 -16.80 4.64 -12.28
CA ALA A 81 -17.44 5.22 -13.45
C ALA A 81 -17.52 4.21 -14.61
N ALA A 82 -16.46 3.42 -14.83
CA ALA A 82 -16.48 2.33 -15.81
C ALA A 82 -17.53 1.26 -15.46
N ARG A 83 -17.70 0.95 -14.17
CA ARG A 83 -18.72 0.01 -13.69
C ARG A 83 -20.13 0.55 -13.87
N LEU A 84 -20.36 1.83 -13.56
CA LEU A 84 -21.65 2.51 -13.72
C LEU A 84 -22.03 2.64 -15.20
N GLN A 85 -21.05 3.00 -16.06
CA GLN A 85 -21.23 3.07 -17.50
C GLN A 85 -21.77 1.76 -18.08
N ARG A 86 -21.31 0.59 -17.61
CA ARG A 86 -21.84 -0.71 -18.08
C ARG A 86 -23.31 -0.96 -17.71
N VAL A 87 -23.84 -0.28 -16.68
CA VAL A 87 -25.25 -0.36 -16.28
C VAL A 87 -26.09 0.64 -17.06
N VAL A 88 -25.67 1.91 -17.04
CA VAL A 88 -26.44 3.05 -17.56
C VAL A 88 -26.38 3.13 -19.08
N VAL A 89 -25.22 2.79 -19.67
CA VAL A 89 -24.87 3.10 -21.05
C VAL A 89 -24.92 1.86 -21.96
N ARG A 90 -25.78 0.88 -21.64
CA ARG A 90 -26.22 -0.11 -22.66
C ARG A 90 -26.78 0.58 -23.92
N PHE A 91 -27.16 1.87 -23.82
CA PHE A 91 -27.85 2.65 -24.85
C PHE A 91 -27.11 3.86 -25.47
N ALA A 92 -25.92 4.30 -25.00
CA ALA A 92 -25.26 5.52 -25.53
C ALA A 92 -23.76 5.36 -25.90
N GLN A 93 -23.46 5.22 -27.19
CA GLN A 93 -22.14 4.85 -27.73
C GLN A 93 -20.94 5.83 -27.52
N PRO A 94 -21.07 7.17 -27.41
CA PRO A 94 -19.89 8.06 -27.47
C PRO A 94 -19.03 8.02 -26.20
N LEU A 95 -19.62 7.83 -25.01
CA LEU A 95 -18.90 7.80 -23.73
C LEU A 95 -18.06 6.52 -23.54
N ALA A 96 -18.30 5.49 -24.36
CA ALA A 96 -17.60 4.21 -24.29
C ALA A 96 -16.11 4.30 -24.66
N ARG A 97 -15.67 5.36 -25.38
CA ARG A 97 -14.26 5.53 -25.76
C ARG A 97 -13.36 5.82 -24.56
N LEU A 98 -13.85 6.58 -23.57
CA LEU A 98 -13.09 6.92 -22.35
C LEU A 98 -12.73 5.68 -21.53
N PHE A 99 -13.61 4.67 -21.51
CA PHE A 99 -13.42 3.44 -20.73
C PHE A 99 -12.77 2.31 -21.52
N ARG A 100 -12.27 2.58 -22.73
CA ARG A 100 -11.60 1.58 -23.59
C ARG A 100 -10.45 0.82 -22.88
N PRO A 101 -9.58 1.45 -22.06
CA PRO A 101 -8.49 0.75 -21.38
C PRO A 101 -8.96 -0.38 -20.45
N VAL A 102 -10.09 -0.18 -19.77
CA VAL A 102 -10.64 -1.14 -18.78
C VAL A 102 -11.79 -1.97 -19.34
N ARG A 103 -12.12 -1.82 -20.63
CA ARG A 103 -13.23 -2.53 -21.28
C ARG A 103 -13.05 -4.05 -21.25
N LYS A 104 -11.81 -4.54 -21.28
CA LYS A 104 -11.50 -5.99 -21.25
C LYS A 104 -11.59 -6.60 -19.84
N LEU A 105 -11.66 -5.78 -18.79
CA LEU A 105 -11.83 -6.27 -17.42
C LEU A 105 -13.27 -6.76 -17.22
N SER A 106 -13.45 -7.90 -16.57
CA SER A 106 -14.77 -8.39 -16.16
C SER A 106 -15.40 -7.51 -15.07
N ASN A 107 -16.68 -7.71 -14.76
CA ASN A 107 -17.31 -6.99 -13.64
C ASN A 107 -16.71 -7.42 -12.29
N THR A 108 -16.32 -8.68 -12.16
CA THR A 108 -15.60 -9.21 -10.99
C THR A 108 -14.26 -8.50 -10.82
N ASP A 109 -13.49 -8.30 -11.91
CA ASP A 109 -12.22 -7.58 -11.87
C ASP A 109 -12.39 -6.14 -11.38
N LEU A 110 -13.40 -5.43 -11.88
CA LEU A 110 -13.66 -4.04 -11.46
C LEU A 110 -14.00 -3.95 -9.97
N TRP A 111 -14.88 -4.82 -9.48
CA TRP A 111 -15.25 -4.83 -8.06
C TRP A 111 -14.08 -5.25 -7.17
N TYR A 112 -13.31 -6.26 -7.57
CA TYR A 112 -12.11 -6.68 -6.88
C TYR A 112 -11.11 -5.52 -6.75
N LEU A 113 -10.79 -4.86 -7.87
CA LEU A 113 -9.85 -3.74 -7.90
C LEU A 113 -10.32 -2.59 -7.03
N VAL A 114 -11.56 -2.12 -7.19
CA VAL A 114 -12.12 -1.04 -6.35
C VAL A 114 -12.05 -1.41 -4.86
N THR A 115 -12.46 -2.63 -4.53
CA THR A 115 -12.46 -3.11 -3.14
C THR A 115 -11.04 -3.14 -2.58
N ALA A 116 -10.06 -3.66 -3.31
CA ALA A 116 -8.68 -3.72 -2.85
C ALA A 116 -8.04 -2.32 -2.72
N LEU A 117 -8.25 -1.45 -3.70
CA LEU A 117 -7.69 -0.08 -3.70
C LEU A 117 -8.26 0.80 -2.58
N VAL A 118 -9.47 0.50 -2.09
CA VAL A 118 -10.07 1.19 -0.94
C VAL A 118 -9.72 0.51 0.38
N LEU A 119 -9.86 -0.81 0.48
CA LEU A 119 -9.70 -1.52 1.74
C LEU A 119 -8.24 -1.58 2.20
N VAL A 120 -7.27 -1.75 1.30
CA VAL A 120 -5.86 -1.85 1.70
C VAL A 120 -5.37 -0.58 2.42
N PRO A 121 -5.53 0.63 1.84
CA PRO A 121 -5.14 1.85 2.54
C PRO A 121 -5.99 2.11 3.78
N SER A 122 -7.30 1.81 3.74
CA SER A 122 -8.21 2.02 4.87
C SER A 122 -7.83 1.17 6.07
N ILE A 123 -7.60 -0.14 5.88
CA ILE A 123 -7.16 -1.04 6.95
C ILE A 123 -5.80 -0.58 7.51
N THR A 124 -4.85 -0.22 6.65
CA THR A 124 -3.55 0.28 7.10
C THR A 124 -3.68 1.58 7.90
N ALA A 125 -4.55 2.50 7.48
CA ALA A 125 -4.81 3.75 8.19
C ALA A 125 -5.52 3.53 9.53
N THR A 126 -6.45 2.58 9.60
CA THR A 126 -7.11 2.17 10.85
C THR A 126 -6.10 1.58 11.82
N LEU A 127 -5.23 0.66 11.36
CA LEU A 127 -4.14 0.12 12.19
C LEU A 127 -3.24 1.26 12.71
N LYS A 128 -2.83 2.17 11.84
CA LYS A 128 -2.06 3.37 12.22
C LYS A 128 -2.74 4.26 13.25
N ALA A 129 -4.07 4.28 13.28
CA ALA A 129 -4.82 5.08 14.24
C ALA A 129 -4.93 4.44 15.63
N VAL A 130 -4.73 3.12 15.75
CA VAL A 130 -4.90 2.36 17.01
C VAL A 130 -3.58 1.83 17.60
N THR A 131 -2.48 1.86 16.85
CA THR A 131 -1.16 1.40 17.33
C THR A 131 -0.45 2.46 18.17
N HIS A 132 -0.77 3.74 17.96
CA HIS A 132 -0.24 4.88 18.70
C HIS A 132 1.30 5.02 18.69
N VAL A 133 1.98 4.36 17.73
CA VAL A 133 3.44 4.34 17.62
C VAL A 133 3.98 5.72 17.22
N THR A 134 5.01 6.15 17.94
CA THR A 134 5.70 7.42 17.75
C THR A 134 6.52 7.46 16.46
N CYS A 135 6.53 8.62 15.79
CA CYS A 135 7.33 8.83 14.57
C CYS A 135 8.78 9.11 14.95
N PRO A 136 9.75 8.71 14.11
CA PRO A 136 11.16 9.01 14.33
C PRO A 136 11.44 10.48 14.67
N ASN A 137 10.84 11.43 13.96
CA ASN A 137 11.06 12.86 14.16
C ASN A 137 10.57 13.43 15.49
N HIS A 138 9.77 12.68 16.25
CA HIS A 138 9.35 13.08 17.59
C HIS A 138 10.12 12.35 18.69
N LEU A 139 10.99 11.40 18.36
CA LEU A 139 11.73 10.66 19.37
C LEU A 139 12.90 11.48 19.91
N LEU A 140 13.15 11.37 21.22
CA LEU A 140 14.34 11.92 21.89
C LEU A 140 15.65 11.53 21.16
N LEU A 141 15.71 10.31 20.60
CA LEU A 141 16.84 9.79 19.81
C LEU A 141 17.16 10.65 18.57
N PHE A 142 16.18 11.35 18.02
CA PHE A 142 16.29 12.18 16.82
C PHE A 142 15.92 13.65 17.11
N GLY A 143 16.17 14.12 18.34
CA GLY A 143 15.98 15.52 18.72
C GLY A 143 14.54 15.94 19.01
N GLY A 144 13.61 14.98 19.11
CA GLY A 144 12.24 15.23 19.57
C GLY A 144 12.10 15.18 21.09
N ASP A 145 10.87 15.02 21.58
CA ASP A 145 10.48 15.12 22.98
C ASP A 145 9.80 13.86 23.54
N MET A 146 9.55 12.85 22.70
CA MET A 146 8.86 11.62 23.09
C MET A 146 9.83 10.43 23.30
N PRO A 147 9.54 9.54 24.27
CA PRO A 147 10.32 8.34 24.48
C PRO A 147 10.12 7.35 23.34
N TYR A 148 11.10 6.48 23.15
CA TYR A 148 10.98 5.35 22.23
C TYR A 148 10.35 4.17 22.97
N LEU A 149 9.14 3.80 22.54
CA LEU A 149 8.30 2.78 23.16
C LEU A 149 8.08 1.62 22.18
N THR A 150 8.02 0.40 22.71
CA THR A 150 7.60 -0.78 21.94
C THR A 150 6.16 -0.65 21.44
N LEU A 151 5.73 -1.49 20.48
CA LEU A 151 4.35 -1.51 19.98
C LEU A 151 3.32 -1.57 21.11
N TRP A 152 3.51 -2.52 22.01
CA TRP A 152 2.56 -2.78 23.08
C TRP A 152 2.48 -1.60 24.06
N GLN A 153 3.64 -1.05 24.43
CA GLN A 153 3.70 0.15 25.27
C GLN A 153 3.05 1.34 24.58
N SER A 154 3.23 1.50 23.27
CA SER A 154 2.60 2.57 22.48
C SER A 154 1.07 2.45 22.49
N ILE A 155 0.54 1.25 22.24
CA ILE A 155 -0.90 0.95 22.30
C ILE A 155 -1.46 1.30 23.68
N GLN A 156 -0.78 0.87 24.75
CA GLN A 156 -1.21 1.15 26.12
C GLN A 156 -1.14 2.63 26.48
N ALA A 157 -0.06 3.32 26.07
CA ALA A 157 0.13 4.74 26.32
C ALA A 157 -0.91 5.61 25.59
N SER A 158 -1.58 5.07 24.55
CA SER A 158 -2.63 5.76 23.79
C SER A 158 -2.19 7.16 23.31
N SER A 159 -0.92 7.28 22.92
CA SER A 159 -0.34 8.55 22.50
C SER A 159 -1.06 9.11 21.27
N HIS A 160 -1.01 10.42 21.04
CA HIS A 160 -1.59 10.98 19.82
C HIS A 160 -0.76 10.68 18.55
N ALA A 161 0.42 10.06 18.68
CA ALA A 161 1.28 9.73 17.55
C ALA A 161 0.70 8.59 16.72
N LYS A 162 0.95 8.62 15.41
CA LYS A 162 0.31 7.72 14.44
C LYS A 162 1.28 7.37 13.34
N CYS A 163 2.19 6.43 13.58
CA CYS A 163 3.32 6.22 12.65
C CYS A 163 3.47 4.80 12.15
N PHE A 164 2.84 3.80 12.77
CA PHE A 164 2.92 2.39 12.33
C PHE A 164 1.53 1.81 12.05
N PRO A 165 1.24 1.21 10.88
CA PRO A 165 2.12 1.03 9.72
C PRO A 165 2.17 2.28 8.82
N ALA A 166 2.98 2.23 7.76
CA ALA A 166 3.11 3.31 6.77
C ALA A 166 1.88 3.44 5.85
N ALA A 167 0.80 4.05 6.36
CA ALA A 167 -0.46 4.24 5.61
C ALA A 167 -0.32 5.07 4.31
N HIS A 168 0.72 5.90 4.22
CA HIS A 168 0.98 6.65 3.00
C HIS A 168 1.49 5.73 1.88
N ALA A 169 2.51 4.93 2.16
CA ALA A 169 3.08 3.97 1.22
C ALA A 169 2.08 2.86 0.84
N SER A 170 1.18 2.47 1.74
CA SER A 170 0.15 1.46 1.45
C SER A 170 -0.81 1.86 0.33
N SER A 171 -0.99 3.16 0.06
CA SER A 171 -1.74 3.66 -1.11
C SER A 171 -1.07 3.24 -2.42
N GLY A 172 0.26 3.27 -2.48
CA GLY A 172 1.03 2.73 -3.61
C GLY A 172 0.95 1.21 -3.67
N PHE A 173 1.20 0.53 -2.54
CA PHE A 173 1.19 -0.94 -2.48
C PHE A 173 -0.19 -1.57 -2.74
N ALA A 174 -1.30 -0.84 -2.54
CA ALA A 174 -2.64 -1.31 -2.90
C ALA A 174 -2.77 -1.68 -4.39
N LEU A 175 -1.89 -1.13 -5.25
CA LEU A 175 -1.83 -1.47 -6.66
C LEU A 175 -1.34 -2.91 -6.93
N TYR A 176 -0.84 -3.65 -5.92
CA TYR A 176 -0.60 -5.10 -6.04
C TYR A 176 -1.86 -5.85 -6.46
N ALA A 177 -3.06 -5.29 -6.21
CA ALA A 177 -4.32 -5.83 -6.71
C ALA A 177 -4.27 -6.16 -8.22
N TRP A 178 -3.67 -5.29 -9.03
CA TRP A 178 -3.53 -5.51 -10.48
C TRP A 178 -2.77 -6.78 -10.84
N ALA A 179 -1.83 -7.20 -9.99
CA ALA A 179 -1.03 -8.40 -10.19
C ALA A 179 -1.88 -9.69 -10.09
N PHE A 180 -3.03 -9.63 -9.41
CA PHE A 180 -3.95 -10.76 -9.22
C PHE A 180 -5.12 -10.78 -10.21
N VAL A 181 -5.22 -9.79 -11.10
CA VAL A 181 -6.25 -9.79 -12.16
C VAL A 181 -5.89 -10.88 -13.18
N PRO A 182 -6.77 -11.87 -13.47
CA PRO A 182 -6.46 -12.99 -14.35
C PRO A 182 -5.99 -12.57 -15.75
N LEU A 183 -6.60 -11.51 -16.30
CA LEU A 183 -6.22 -10.94 -17.60
C LEU A 183 -4.76 -10.45 -17.65
N LEU A 184 -4.19 -10.07 -16.50
CA LEU A 184 -2.86 -9.50 -16.36
C LEU A 184 -1.84 -10.48 -15.80
N TRP A 185 -2.23 -11.74 -15.57
CA TRP A 185 -1.37 -12.75 -14.93
C TRP A 185 0.00 -12.91 -15.59
N ARG A 186 0.05 -12.84 -16.93
CA ARG A 186 1.32 -12.92 -17.70
C ARG A 186 2.32 -11.80 -17.37
N TRP A 187 1.84 -10.66 -16.89
CA TRP A 187 2.64 -9.50 -16.52
C TRP A 187 2.73 -9.31 -15.01
N ARG A 188 2.24 -10.27 -14.23
CA ARG A 188 2.12 -10.18 -12.77
C ARG A 188 3.39 -9.66 -12.12
N TRP A 189 4.54 -10.27 -12.38
CA TRP A 189 5.79 -9.89 -11.73
C TRP A 189 6.35 -8.54 -12.16
N GLN A 190 6.03 -8.07 -13.37
CA GLN A 190 6.35 -6.70 -13.78
C GLN A 190 5.51 -5.68 -13.03
N ILE A 191 4.22 -5.99 -12.84
CA ILE A 191 3.32 -5.18 -12.00
C ILE A 191 3.85 -5.18 -10.55
N VAL A 192 4.22 -6.33 -10.01
CA VAL A 192 4.80 -6.42 -8.65
C VAL A 192 6.05 -5.55 -8.55
N ALA A 193 7.00 -5.67 -9.48
CA ALA A 193 8.22 -4.86 -9.45
C ALA A 193 7.94 -3.36 -9.51
N ALA A 194 7.06 -2.92 -10.42
CA ALA A 194 6.69 -1.51 -10.56
C ALA A 194 5.96 -0.96 -9.32
N VAL A 195 5.04 -1.73 -8.75
CA VAL A 195 4.31 -1.36 -7.53
C VAL A 195 5.23 -1.33 -6.32
N THR A 196 6.12 -2.32 -6.18
CA THR A 196 7.14 -2.35 -5.13
C THR A 196 7.99 -1.09 -5.21
N LEU A 197 8.54 -0.77 -6.39
CA LEU A 197 9.35 0.44 -6.58
C LEU A 197 8.56 1.70 -6.21
N GLY A 198 7.34 1.87 -6.74
CA GLY A 198 6.51 3.05 -6.47
C GLY A 198 6.16 3.22 -4.98
N GLY A 199 5.74 2.14 -4.32
CA GLY A 199 5.43 2.16 -2.89
C GLY A 199 6.67 2.43 -2.02
N TRP A 200 7.83 1.87 -2.39
CA TRP A 200 9.09 2.15 -1.69
C TRP A 200 9.59 3.57 -1.92
N LEU A 201 9.43 4.18 -3.10
CA LEU A 201 9.75 5.59 -3.30
C LEU A 201 8.93 6.49 -2.36
N MET A 202 7.63 6.18 -2.18
CA MET A 202 6.78 6.86 -1.21
C MET A 202 7.24 6.60 0.23
N GLY A 203 7.60 5.37 0.57
CA GLY A 203 8.09 4.98 1.89
C GLY A 203 9.42 5.67 2.26
N LEU A 204 10.40 5.61 1.37
CA LEU A 204 11.72 6.25 1.53
C LEU A 204 11.59 7.76 1.70
N TYR A 205 10.68 8.42 0.97
CA TYR A 205 10.37 9.83 1.22
C TYR A 205 9.91 10.07 2.66
N LYS A 206 9.02 9.21 3.19
CA LYS A 206 8.53 9.34 4.56
C LYS A 206 9.60 9.05 5.61
N ILE A 207 10.54 8.16 5.31
CA ILE A 207 11.73 7.91 6.14
C ILE A 207 12.66 9.12 6.11
N ALA A 208 12.90 9.71 4.93
CA ALA A 208 13.78 10.86 4.74
C ALA A 208 13.32 12.13 5.47
N ILE A 209 12.04 12.26 5.78
CA ILE A 209 11.47 13.35 6.60
C ILE A 209 11.20 12.94 8.06
N GLY A 210 11.58 11.72 8.45
CA GLY A 210 11.43 11.19 9.81
C GLY A 210 10.01 10.82 10.23
N ASP A 211 9.07 10.64 9.31
CA ASP A 211 7.67 10.30 9.64
C ASP A 211 7.45 8.77 9.76
N HIS A 212 8.37 7.94 9.27
CA HIS A 212 8.25 6.48 9.32
C HIS A 212 9.61 5.80 9.50
N PHE A 213 9.63 4.69 10.24
CA PHE A 213 10.75 3.76 10.22
C PHE A 213 10.71 2.85 8.99
N PHE A 214 11.82 2.15 8.72
CA PHE A 214 11.92 1.19 7.62
C PHE A 214 10.91 0.05 7.77
N SER A 215 10.81 -0.54 8.96
CA SER A 215 9.85 -1.60 9.29
C SER A 215 8.40 -1.21 9.01
N HIS A 216 8.03 0.05 9.25
CA HIS A 216 6.68 0.55 9.01
C HIS A 216 6.28 0.41 7.53
N THR A 217 7.25 0.61 6.63
CA THR A 217 7.07 0.47 5.18
C THR A 217 7.05 -1.00 4.76
N VAL A 218 7.93 -1.83 5.32
CA VAL A 218 7.95 -3.28 5.08
C VAL A 218 6.61 -3.92 5.47
N VAL A 219 6.12 -3.63 6.69
CA VAL A 219 4.86 -4.18 7.19
C VAL A 219 3.68 -3.72 6.32
N ALA A 220 3.65 -2.45 5.91
CA ALA A 220 2.62 -1.95 5.00
C ALA A 220 2.62 -2.66 3.64
N MET A 221 3.80 -2.97 3.09
CA MET A 221 3.95 -3.71 1.83
C MET A 221 3.44 -5.16 1.96
N LEU A 222 3.88 -5.87 3.01
CA LEU A 222 3.47 -7.26 3.26
C LEU A 222 1.97 -7.36 3.53
N LEU A 223 1.44 -6.45 4.34
CA LEU A 223 0.01 -6.35 4.62
C LEU A 223 -0.79 -6.10 3.33
N ALA A 224 -0.35 -5.16 2.49
CA ALA A 224 -1.02 -4.86 1.22
C ALA A 224 -1.05 -6.08 0.30
N TRP A 225 0.07 -6.80 0.15
CA TRP A 225 0.13 -8.03 -0.64
C TRP A 225 -0.85 -9.09 -0.10
N THR A 226 -0.82 -9.35 1.21
CA THR A 226 -1.68 -10.33 1.87
C THR A 226 -3.16 -10.01 1.68
N LEU A 227 -3.55 -8.74 1.86
CA LEU A 227 -4.92 -8.29 1.67
C LEU A 227 -5.36 -8.41 0.20
N CYS A 228 -4.51 -8.01 -0.75
CA CYS A 228 -4.80 -8.18 -2.17
C CYS A 228 -4.98 -9.65 -2.55
N ALA A 229 -4.15 -10.54 -1.99
CA ALA A 229 -4.23 -11.98 -2.21
C ALA A 229 -5.51 -12.59 -1.61
N ALA A 230 -5.84 -12.23 -0.38
CA ALA A 230 -7.06 -12.68 0.30
C ALA A 230 -8.31 -12.25 -0.46
N LEU A 231 -8.38 -10.98 -0.87
CA LEU A 231 -9.48 -10.48 -1.69
C LEU A 231 -9.54 -11.20 -3.04
N ALA A 232 -8.41 -11.43 -3.71
CA ALA A 232 -8.40 -12.16 -4.99
C ALA A 232 -8.97 -13.57 -4.83
N ARG A 233 -8.62 -14.27 -3.75
CA ARG A 233 -9.14 -15.61 -3.43
C ARG A 233 -10.65 -15.62 -3.22
N VAL A 234 -11.20 -14.54 -2.64
CA VAL A 234 -12.64 -14.39 -2.42
C VAL A 234 -13.40 -14.07 -3.71
N PHE A 235 -12.84 -13.24 -4.59
CA PHE A 235 -13.49 -12.78 -5.81
C PHE A 235 -13.42 -13.78 -6.98
N TYR A 236 -12.33 -14.54 -7.10
CA TYR A 236 -12.07 -15.41 -8.26
C TYR A 236 -12.26 -16.91 -7.98
N ARG A 237 -13.26 -17.26 -7.16
CA ARG A 237 -13.50 -18.64 -6.70
C ARG A 237 -13.61 -19.69 -7.81
#